data_AF-A0A645BGA9-F1
#
_entry.id   AF-A0A645BGA9-F1
#
_cell.length_a   1.000
_cell.length_b   1.000
_cell.length_c   1.000
_cell.angle_alpha   90.00
_cell.angle_beta   90.00
_cell.angle_gamma   90.00
#
_symmetry.space_group_name_H-M   'P 1'
#
loop_
_entity.id
_entity.type
_entity.pdbx_description
1 polymer ?
#
loop_
_entity_poly.entity_id
_entity_poly.type
_entity_poly.pdbx_seq_one_letter_code
_entity_poly.pdbx_strand_id
1 'polypeptide(L)'
;MDSDFSRHYELSFPVAIKPKRRTAGIEWSDGMIETITSKFATSFNRDLADELGVSMRTMIRKARELGLEKEPGFLDKNRKEISQMAREARRPNPTKGQKGWSVPGSEKYRFKPGHVPAMKDNPELIERVHRKRNETIKNEKFRLRVGLEPETKLRLKNY
;
A
#
# COMPACT_ATOMS: atom_id res chain seq x y z
N MET A 1 -14.57 28.25 -45.99
CA MET A 1 -15.66 27.31 -45.63
C MET A 1 -15.13 26.49 -44.47
N ASP A 2 -15.47 26.96 -43.28
CA ASP A 2 -15.05 26.42 -42.00
C ASP A 2 -15.86 25.17 -41.68
N SER A 3 -15.20 24.09 -41.27
CA SER A 3 -15.82 22.97 -40.59
C SER A 3 -14.91 22.46 -39.48
N ASP A 4 -15.02 23.18 -38.37
CA ASP A 4 -14.40 22.90 -37.08
C ASP A 4 -14.90 21.55 -36.53
N PHE A 5 -14.05 20.52 -36.65
CA PHE A 5 -14.28 19.16 -36.15
C PHE A 5 -13.74 18.96 -34.72
N SER A 6 -13.61 20.03 -33.93
CA SER A 6 -13.12 19.94 -32.54
C SER A 6 -14.26 19.90 -31.51
N ARG A 7 -15.22 18.98 -31.65
CA ARG A 7 -16.12 18.63 -30.53
C ARG A 7 -15.42 17.60 -29.65
N HIS A 8 -14.63 18.11 -28.71
CA HIS A 8 -14.18 17.34 -27.56
C HIS A 8 -15.39 16.82 -26.78
N TYR A 9 -15.76 15.56 -26.99
CA TYR A 9 -16.63 14.84 -26.07
C TYR A 9 -15.82 14.55 -24.82
N GLU A 10 -15.90 15.45 -23.84
CA GLU A 10 -15.49 15.13 -22.48
C GLU A 10 -16.42 14.02 -21.97
N LEU A 11 -15.90 12.79 -21.95
CA LEU A 11 -16.56 11.67 -21.27
C LEU A 11 -16.62 12.00 -19.77
N SER A 12 -17.70 12.63 -19.35
CA SER A 12 -18.02 12.87 -17.95
C SER A 12 -18.39 11.54 -17.29
N PHE A 13 -17.39 10.85 -16.78
CA PHE A 13 -17.66 9.69 -15.91
C PHE A 13 -18.43 10.21 -14.68
N PRO A 14 -19.60 9.63 -14.36
CA PRO A 14 -20.33 10.02 -13.16
C PRO A 14 -19.42 9.83 -11.96
N VAL A 15 -19.27 10.87 -11.14
CA VAL A 15 -18.52 10.79 -9.90
C VAL A 15 -19.21 9.75 -9.03
N ALA A 16 -18.64 8.54 -8.98
CA ALA A 16 -19.17 7.47 -8.17
C ALA A 16 -19.21 7.96 -6.71
N ILE A 17 -20.42 8.08 -6.16
CA ILE A 17 -20.62 8.46 -4.76
C ILE A 17 -19.91 7.42 -3.91
N LYS A 18 -18.80 7.80 -3.28
CA LYS A 18 -18.10 6.89 -2.37
C LYS A 18 -19.05 6.57 -1.22
N PRO A 19 -19.28 5.29 -0.88
CA PRO A 19 -20.15 4.96 0.23
C PRO A 19 -19.63 5.63 1.50
N LYS A 20 -20.53 6.31 2.24
CA LYS A 20 -20.19 6.87 3.56
C LYS A 20 -19.66 5.71 4.42
N ARG A 21 -18.47 5.89 5.01
CA ARG A 21 -17.93 4.94 5.98
C ARG A 21 -18.94 4.84 7.12
N ARG A 22 -19.43 3.64 7.42
CA ARG A 22 -20.24 3.43 8.63
C ARG A 22 -19.34 3.75 9.83
N THR A 23 -19.69 4.80 10.57
CA THR A 23 -18.98 5.27 11.77
C THR A 23 -19.59 4.72 13.06
N ALA A 24 -20.69 3.95 12.98
CA ALA A 24 -21.29 3.35 14.16
C ALA A 24 -20.27 2.42 14.81
N GLY A 25 -19.85 2.77 16.03
CA GLY A 25 -19.07 1.88 16.88
C GLY A 25 -19.91 0.63 17.16
N ILE A 26 -19.24 -0.53 17.20
CA ILE A 26 -19.90 -1.74 17.66
C ILE A 26 -20.12 -1.59 19.17
N GLU A 27 -21.37 -1.76 19.60
CA GLU A 27 -21.69 -1.94 21.01
C GLU A 27 -21.30 -3.36 21.41
N TRP A 28 -20.40 -3.48 22.37
CA TRP A 28 -19.93 -4.78 22.86
C TRP A 28 -20.89 -5.27 23.94
N SER A 29 -21.63 -6.35 23.66
CA SER A 29 -22.40 -7.02 24.71
C SER A 29 -21.48 -7.89 25.59
N ASP A 30 -21.93 -8.15 26.81
CA ASP A 30 -21.17 -8.97 27.76
C ASP A 30 -20.89 -10.38 27.23
N GLY A 31 -21.85 -10.98 26.52
CA GLY A 31 -21.67 -12.29 25.88
C GLY A 31 -20.60 -12.28 24.78
N MET A 32 -20.46 -11.17 24.03
CA MET A 32 -19.38 -11.04 23.05
C MET A 32 -18.01 -10.95 23.75
N ILE A 33 -17.94 -10.23 24.86
CA ILE A 33 -16.71 -10.09 25.66
C ILE A 33 -16.31 -11.44 26.25
N GLU A 34 -17.26 -12.20 26.80
CA GLU A 34 -17.03 -13.53 27.34
C GLU A 34 -16.51 -14.49 26.27
N THR A 35 -17.13 -14.45 25.08
CA THR A 35 -16.73 -15.27 23.93
C THR A 35 -15.30 -14.94 23.49
N ILE A 36 -14.94 -13.66 23.37
CA ILE A 36 -13.58 -13.23 23.06
C ILE A 36 -12.62 -13.72 24.14
N THR A 37 -12.92 -13.44 25.41
CA THR A 37 -12.03 -13.77 26.54
C THR A 37 -11.74 -15.28 26.60
N SER A 38 -12.75 -16.11 26.34
CA SER A 38 -12.61 -17.57 26.44
C SER A 38 -11.89 -18.18 25.23
N LYS A 39 -12.21 -17.71 24.02
CA LYS A 39 -11.76 -18.35 22.77
C LYS A 39 -10.55 -17.69 22.12
N PHE A 40 -10.21 -16.45 22.50
CA PHE A 40 -9.16 -15.71 21.80
C PHE A 40 -7.81 -16.41 21.87
N ALA A 41 -7.44 -17.05 22.98
CA ALA A 41 -6.13 -17.68 23.12
C ALA A 41 -5.88 -18.83 22.11
N THR A 42 -6.94 -19.57 21.74
CA THR A 42 -6.86 -20.86 21.03
C THR A 42 -7.46 -20.85 19.63
N SER A 43 -8.25 -19.84 19.25
CA SER A 43 -8.95 -19.78 17.95
C SER A 43 -8.25 -18.85 16.95
N PHE A 44 -8.56 -19.00 15.66
CA PHE A 44 -8.17 -17.99 14.68
C PHE A 44 -9.03 -16.73 14.77
N ASN A 45 -8.38 -15.59 14.54
CA ASN A 45 -9.05 -14.29 14.59
C ASN A 45 -10.13 -14.13 13.52
N ARG A 46 -10.01 -14.84 12.40
CA ARG A 46 -11.00 -14.82 11.33
C ARG A 46 -12.29 -15.49 11.78
N ASP A 47 -12.20 -16.74 12.22
CA ASP A 47 -13.35 -17.54 12.63
C ASP A 47 -14.07 -16.91 13.83
N LEU A 48 -13.30 -16.39 14.80
CA LEU A 48 -13.85 -15.67 15.94
C LEU A 48 -14.57 -14.37 15.54
N ALA A 49 -14.06 -13.66 14.54
CA ALA A 49 -14.70 -12.44 14.05
C ALA A 49 -15.98 -12.76 13.25
N ASP A 50 -15.95 -13.82 12.46
CA ASP A 50 -17.11 -14.33 11.71
C ASP A 50 -18.21 -14.81 12.67
N GLU A 51 -17.86 -15.52 13.77
CA GLU A 51 -18.80 -15.94 14.82
C GLU A 51 -19.48 -14.74 15.50
N LEU A 52 -18.73 -13.68 15.78
CA LEU A 52 -19.24 -12.46 16.42
C LEU A 52 -19.96 -11.51 15.45
N GLY A 53 -19.90 -11.76 14.14
CA GLY A 53 -20.47 -10.87 13.11
C GLY A 53 -19.77 -9.51 13.01
N VAL A 54 -18.50 -9.42 13.43
CA VAL A 54 -17.72 -8.16 13.44
C VAL A 54 -16.55 -8.23 12.49
N SER A 55 -16.01 -7.07 12.08
CA SER A 55 -14.77 -7.07 11.32
C SER A 55 -13.60 -7.58 12.17
N MET A 56 -12.69 -8.36 11.57
CA MET A 56 -11.45 -8.80 12.24
C MET A 56 -10.70 -7.66 12.91
N ARG A 57 -10.64 -6.48 12.26
CA ARG A 57 -9.94 -5.31 12.81
C ARG A 57 -10.60 -4.77 14.08
N THR A 58 -11.93 -4.78 14.13
CA THR A 58 -12.69 -4.34 15.31
C THR A 58 -12.49 -5.32 16.47
N MET A 59 -12.58 -6.62 16.21
CA MET A 59 -12.34 -7.66 17.22
C MET A 59 -10.91 -7.58 17.77
N ILE A 60 -9.90 -7.47 16.91
CA ILE A 60 -8.49 -7.36 17.35
C ILE A 60 -8.27 -6.11 18.21
N ARG A 61 -8.92 -4.98 17.88
CA ARG A 61 -8.83 -3.77 18.71
C ARG A 61 -9.41 -4.02 20.10
N LYS A 62 -10.56 -4.69 20.19
CA LYS A 62 -11.18 -5.03 21.48
C LYS A 62 -10.34 -6.02 22.28
N ALA A 63 -9.78 -7.05 21.64
CA ALA A 63 -8.88 -7.99 22.31
C ALA A 63 -7.64 -7.28 22.89
N ARG A 64 -7.09 -6.28 22.19
CA ARG A 64 -5.99 -5.45 22.70
C ARG A 64 -6.39 -4.57 23.88
N GLU A 65 -7.59 -3.98 23.84
CA GLU A 65 -8.14 -3.22 24.98
C GLU A 65 -8.31 -4.11 26.22
N LEU A 66 -8.66 -5.39 26.04
CA LEU A 66 -8.79 -6.39 27.10
C LEU A 66 -7.46 -7.02 27.53
N GLY A 67 -6.33 -6.69 26.88
CA GLY A 67 -5.03 -7.25 27.19
C GLY A 67 -4.89 -8.75 26.86
N LEU A 68 -5.68 -9.25 25.92
CA LEU A 68 -5.68 -10.68 25.57
C LEU A 68 -4.54 -11.02 24.61
N GLU A 69 -3.86 -12.13 24.90
CA GLU A 69 -2.78 -12.68 24.09
C GLU A 69 -3.13 -14.08 23.57
N LYS A 70 -2.39 -14.52 22.55
CA LYS A 70 -2.49 -15.90 22.06
C LYS A 70 -1.70 -16.84 22.97
N GLU A 71 -2.11 -18.11 23.00
CA GLU A 71 -1.35 -19.14 23.69
C GLU A 71 0.09 -19.21 23.13
N PRO A 72 1.12 -19.36 23.99
CA PRO A 72 2.48 -19.65 23.51
C PRO A 72 2.49 -20.86 22.57
N GLY A 73 3.16 -20.71 21.42
CA GLY A 73 3.24 -21.77 20.41
C GLY A 73 2.00 -21.95 19.53
N PHE A 74 0.96 -21.12 19.67
CA PHE A 74 -0.22 -21.13 18.79
C PHE A 74 0.16 -21.09 17.29
N LEU A 75 1.12 -20.23 16.94
CA LEU A 75 1.60 -20.10 15.55
C LEU A 75 2.32 -21.35 15.06
N ASP A 76 3.07 -22.04 15.93
CA ASP A 76 3.80 -23.25 15.57
C ASP A 76 2.84 -24.43 15.38
N LYS A 77 1.88 -24.60 16.30
CA LYS A 77 0.82 -25.62 16.20
C LYS A 77 0.03 -25.49 14.91
N ASN A 78 -0.29 -24.25 14.52
CA ASN A 78 -1.15 -23.97 13.38
C ASN A 78 -0.38 -23.60 12.10
N ARG A 79 0.96 -23.76 12.07
CA ARG A 79 1.83 -23.34 10.97
C ARG A 79 1.38 -23.84 9.60
N LYS A 80 0.97 -25.11 9.51
CA LYS A 80 0.54 -25.75 8.26
C LYS A 80 -0.68 -25.06 7.67
N GLU A 81 -1.69 -24.81 8.51
CA GLU A 81 -2.93 -24.16 8.12
C GLU A 81 -2.72 -22.69 7.77
N ILE A 82 -1.93 -21.96 8.58
CA ILE A 82 -1.53 -20.58 8.29
C ILE A 82 -0.84 -20.48 6.93
N SER A 83 0.07 -21.42 6.64
CA SER A 83 0.79 -21.47 5.36
C SER A 83 -0.16 -21.75 4.19
N GLN A 84 -1.14 -22.62 4.39
CA GLN A 84 -2.17 -22.90 3.38
C GLN A 84 -3.07 -21.69 3.13
N MET A 85 -3.57 -21.04 4.19
CA MET A 85 -4.37 -19.80 4.10
C MET A 85 -3.60 -18.70 3.36
N ALA A 86 -2.31 -18.51 3.66
CA ALA A 86 -1.46 -17.55 2.96
C ALA A 86 -1.32 -17.86 1.46
N ARG A 87 -1.14 -19.15 1.12
CA ARG A 87 -1.07 -19.61 -0.28
C ARG A 87 -2.39 -19.40 -1.01
N GLU A 88 -3.52 -19.61 -0.35
CA GLU A 88 -4.85 -19.42 -0.93
C GLU A 88 -5.22 -17.95 -1.12
N ALA A 89 -4.85 -17.08 -0.17
CA ALA A 89 -5.06 -15.64 -0.28
C ALA A 89 -4.15 -15.00 -1.34
N ARG A 90 -2.94 -15.53 -1.51
CA ARG A 90 -1.95 -15.06 -2.50
C ARG A 90 -1.59 -16.18 -3.46
N ARG A 91 -2.61 -16.72 -4.14
CA ARG A 91 -2.39 -17.72 -5.18
C ARG A 91 -1.40 -17.16 -6.20
N PRO A 92 -0.30 -17.87 -6.49
CA PRO A 92 0.60 -17.48 -7.56
C PRO A 92 -0.20 -17.33 -8.85
N ASN A 93 0.15 -16.33 -9.66
CA ASN A 93 -0.43 -16.22 -10.99
C ASN A 93 -0.13 -17.54 -11.75
N PRO A 94 -1.16 -18.28 -12.22
CA PRO A 94 -0.99 -19.61 -12.80
C PRO A 94 -0.13 -19.61 -14.05
N THR A 95 -0.05 -18.48 -14.73
CA THR A 95 0.70 -18.31 -15.98
C THR A 95 2.12 -17.78 -15.74
N LYS A 96 2.46 -17.44 -14.48
CA LYS A 96 3.81 -16.98 -14.13
C LYS A 96 4.82 -18.09 -14.38
N GLY A 97 5.78 -17.82 -15.27
CA GLY A 97 6.85 -18.77 -15.61
C GLY A 97 6.51 -19.71 -16.76
N GLN A 98 5.30 -19.65 -17.34
CA GLN A 98 5.03 -20.31 -18.60
C GLN A 98 5.86 -19.65 -19.71
N LYS A 99 6.54 -20.47 -20.52
CA LYS A 99 7.35 -19.99 -21.63
C LYS A 99 6.48 -19.18 -22.60
N GLY A 100 6.86 -17.93 -22.86
CA GLY A 100 6.11 -17.01 -23.71
C GLY A 100 5.07 -16.16 -22.98
N TRP A 101 4.78 -16.41 -21.70
CA TRP A 101 3.91 -15.53 -20.93
C TRP A 101 4.63 -14.22 -20.58
N SER A 102 3.93 -13.11 -20.80
CA SER A 102 4.35 -11.78 -20.38
C SER A 102 3.21 -11.10 -19.63
N VAL A 103 3.56 -10.24 -18.67
CA VAL A 103 2.54 -9.48 -17.92
C VAL A 103 1.82 -8.58 -18.93
N PRO A 104 0.48 -8.54 -18.95
CA PRO A 104 -0.27 -7.65 -19.85
C PRO A 104 0.22 -6.19 -19.73
N GLY A 105 0.52 -5.56 -20.85
CA GLY A 105 1.04 -4.19 -20.90
C GLY A 105 2.53 -4.02 -20.55
N SER A 106 3.24 -5.10 -20.16
CA SER A 106 4.66 -5.02 -19.83
C SER A 106 5.56 -4.65 -21.00
N GLU A 107 5.12 -4.90 -22.24
CA GLU A 107 5.88 -4.59 -23.45
C GLU A 107 6.29 -3.11 -23.55
N LYS A 108 5.44 -2.20 -23.06
CA LYS A 108 5.70 -0.75 -23.06
C LYS A 108 6.90 -0.36 -22.21
N TYR A 109 7.11 -1.08 -21.11
CA TYR A 109 8.15 -0.81 -20.11
C TYR A 109 9.29 -1.83 -20.17
N ARG A 110 9.20 -2.81 -21.06
CA ARG A 110 10.22 -3.83 -21.21
C ARG A 110 11.46 -3.21 -21.83
N PHE A 111 12.62 -3.50 -21.24
CA PHE A 111 13.89 -3.12 -21.83
C PHE A 111 14.01 -3.70 -23.25
N LYS A 112 14.27 -2.83 -24.22
CA LYS A 112 14.57 -3.22 -25.60
C LYS A 112 16.07 -3.05 -25.82
N PRO A 113 16.78 -4.04 -26.38
CA PRO A 113 18.19 -3.86 -26.75
C PRO A 113 18.37 -2.59 -27.59
N GLY A 114 19.35 -1.76 -27.25
CA GLY A 114 19.56 -0.46 -27.90
C GLY A 114 18.68 0.69 -27.38
N HIS A 115 17.77 0.44 -26.42
CA HIS A 115 17.01 1.50 -25.78
C HIS A 115 17.93 2.38 -24.93
N VAL A 116 18.05 3.64 -25.34
CA VAL A 116 18.72 4.68 -24.58
C VAL A 116 17.70 5.34 -23.66
N PRO A 117 17.95 5.43 -22.33
CA PRO A 117 17.05 6.14 -21.43
C PRO A 117 16.88 7.59 -21.87
N ALA A 118 15.65 8.11 -21.80
CA ALA A 118 15.36 9.51 -22.16
C ALA A 118 16.24 10.52 -21.40
N MET A 119 16.74 10.15 -20.22
CA MET A 119 17.68 10.96 -19.42
C MET A 119 19.04 11.20 -20.10
N LYS A 120 19.39 10.45 -21.16
CA LYS A 120 20.63 10.68 -21.91
C LYS A 120 20.49 11.79 -22.94
N ASP A 121 19.36 11.81 -23.66
CA ASP A 121 19.23 12.61 -24.89
C ASP A 121 18.16 13.71 -24.79
N ASN A 122 17.22 13.64 -23.82
CA ASN A 122 16.16 14.64 -23.69
C ASN A 122 16.63 15.82 -22.81
N PRO A 123 16.94 16.99 -23.40
CA PRO A 123 17.48 18.13 -22.67
C PRO A 123 16.49 18.70 -21.65
N GLU A 124 15.19 18.71 -21.97
CA GLU A 124 14.15 19.24 -21.10
C GLU A 124 14.00 18.40 -19.83
N LEU A 125 14.06 17.06 -19.97
CA LEU A 125 14.02 16.14 -18.84
C LEU A 125 15.26 16.32 -17.95
N ILE A 126 16.44 16.44 -18.56
CA ILE A 126 17.70 16.67 -17.86
C ILE A 126 17.63 17.98 -17.07
N GLU A 127 17.19 19.07 -17.71
CA GLU A 127 17.03 20.37 -17.08
C GLU A 127 16.07 20.32 -15.90
N ARG A 128 14.91 19.65 -16.07
CA ARG A 128 13.92 19.48 -15.00
C ARG A 128 14.49 18.74 -13.79
N VAL A 129 15.25 17.68 -14.02
CA VAL A 129 15.91 16.91 -12.95
C VAL A 129 16.99 17.74 -12.26
N HIS A 130 17.83 18.44 -13.04
CA HIS A 130 18.88 19.31 -12.52
C HIS A 130 18.30 20.47 -11.71
N ARG A 131 17.23 21.10 -12.17
CA ARG A 131 16.52 22.17 -11.46
C ARG A 131 16.06 21.71 -10.09
N LYS A 132 15.32 20.60 -10.02
CA LYS A 132 14.85 20.04 -8.74
C LYS A 132 16.01 19.71 -7.80
N ARG A 133 17.08 19.08 -8.31
CA ARG A 133 18.28 18.76 -7.53
C ARG A 133 18.95 20.02 -6.99
N ASN A 134 19.11 21.03 -7.83
CA ASN A 134 19.76 22.29 -7.47
C ASN A 134 18.94 23.09 -6.45
N GLU A 135 17.61 23.08 -6.56
CA GLU A 135 16.70 23.65 -5.55
C GLU A 135 16.89 22.97 -4.19
N THR A 136 16.91 21.63 -4.16
CA THR A 136 17.17 20.88 -2.92
C THR A 136 18.54 21.24 -2.33
N ILE A 137 19.60 21.27 -3.13
CA ILE A 137 20.95 21.63 -2.68
C ILE A 137 20.99 23.08 -2.17
N LYS A 138 20.31 24.02 -2.84
CA LYS A 138 20.25 25.43 -2.43
C LYS A 138 19.58 25.58 -1.07
N ASN A 139 18.44 24.92 -0.87
CA ASN A 139 17.70 24.96 0.40
C ASN A 139 18.54 24.34 1.53
N GLU A 140 19.15 23.18 1.27
CA GLU A 140 19.98 22.49 2.28
C GLU A 140 21.23 23.31 2.65
N LYS A 141 21.91 23.94 1.68
CA LYS A 141 23.01 24.90 1.96
C LYS A 141 22.54 26.10 2.77
N PHE A 142 21.35 26.63 2.49
CA PHE A 142 20.79 27.73 3.25
C PHE A 142 20.54 27.33 4.71
N ARG A 143 19.96 26.14 4.95
CA ARG A 143 19.76 25.59 6.30
C ARG A 143 21.07 25.49 7.07
N LEU A 144 22.08 24.87 6.46
CA LEU A 144 23.41 24.73 7.08
C LEU A 144 24.07 26.08 7.34
N ARG A 145 23.86 27.09 6.50
CA ARG A 145 24.36 28.46 6.72
C ARG A 145 23.70 29.15 7.92
N VAL A 146 22.40 28.91 8.12
CA VAL A 146 21.62 29.49 9.23
C VAL A 146 21.75 28.64 10.52
N GLY A 147 22.48 27.52 10.48
CA GLY A 147 22.69 26.64 11.63
C GLY A 147 21.51 25.71 11.92
N LEU A 148 20.62 25.50 10.96
CA LEU A 148 19.50 24.55 11.07
C LEU A 148 19.96 23.13 10.73
N GLU A 149 19.36 22.15 11.40
CA GLU A 149 19.56 20.73 11.11
C GLU A 149 19.14 20.40 9.65
N PRO A 150 19.92 19.55 8.96
CA PRO A 150 19.62 19.19 7.58
C PRO A 150 18.35 18.34 7.46
N GLU A 151 17.53 18.62 6.44
CA GLU A 151 16.29 17.87 6.19
C GLU A 151 16.56 16.58 5.39
N THR A 152 17.51 16.65 4.45
CA THR A 152 17.89 15.51 3.63
C THR A 152 19.21 14.90 4.09
N LYS A 153 19.47 13.65 3.68
CA LYS A 153 20.75 12.97 3.94
C LYS A 153 21.88 13.43 3.01
N LEU A 154 21.74 14.58 2.35
CA LEU A 154 22.75 15.10 1.43
C LEU A 154 23.96 15.60 2.23
N ARG A 155 25.14 15.05 1.94
CA ARG A 155 26.40 15.51 2.51
C ARG A 155 26.90 16.74 1.77
N LEU A 156 26.56 17.92 2.30
CA LEU A 156 26.99 19.20 1.74
C LEU A 156 28.05 19.83 2.64
N LYS A 157 29.06 20.45 2.02
CA LYS A 157 30.05 21.26 2.74
C LYS A 157 29.56 22.70 2.80
N ASN A 158 29.63 23.31 3.98
CA ASN A 158 29.57 24.76 4.12
C ASN A 158 30.93 25.32 3.68
N TYR A 159 30.93 26.14 2.63
CA TYR A 159 32.04 27.04 2.29
C TYR A 159 31.54 28.47 2.51
#